data_AF-A0A378HYX7-F1
#
_entry.id   AF-A0A378HYX7-F1
#
_cell.length_a   1.000
_cell.length_b   1.000
_cell.length_c   1.000
_cell.angle_alpha   90.00
_cell.angle_beta   90.00
_cell.angle_gamma   90.00
#
_symmetry.space_group_name_H-M   'P 1'
#
loop_
_entity.id
_entity.type
_entity.pdbx_description
1 polymer ?
#
loop_
_entity_poly.entity_id
_entity_poly.type
_entity_poly.pdbx_seq_one_letter_code
_entity_poly.pdbx_strand_id
1 'polypeptide(L)'
;MTAVMRHLQETIKITPLDKEKLIWNLRDKIKAKKKEFFIPLVKNNKYALLDLQYSVLCTQLVHNYTRANYNQEQLKEELITALMLSELLAHLYQYYLNVPREVTRLQNEQKIYRQLLQQAGIKFPDISPLDIESSNNLTQKVRGNVKKVNWPRLIIIRSKRVLDTIVPVAKEFELFCESMKTFNKYANPFFAYLGWVFFIPRLSTNLFLLFKHLLPGFWMSEEEKNLGWTARLNAQLNRRWFELFNDIAWMTGGFLNCFVLVGALAPFGIYLNVALFAYDILLATIKAAVEIKRLQQLRNDYEKLAEQIRKEGSPEDLVEIYEYQKQLDERINYEYKKVIFGICSTTALFVAASLALPLFATMGIVPVISALLVLAITVTGYLVWQAIEAQEPAKEINKLAEKSSVLVTHSFFSQGTKERSKLIDSENLDKEAEPELDPVTFSFPQF
;
A
#
# COMPACT_ATOMS: atom_id res chain seq x y z
N MET A 1 -6.09 4.70 28.63
CA MET A 1 -6.80 4.14 27.46
C MET A 1 -6.26 4.86 26.26
N THR A 2 -5.46 4.18 25.44
CA THR A 2 -4.82 4.77 24.27
C THR A 2 -5.79 5.51 23.33
N ALA A 3 -5.31 6.57 22.68
CA ALA A 3 -6.08 7.34 21.71
C ALA A 3 -6.57 6.45 20.55
N VAL A 4 -5.71 5.53 20.11
CA VAL A 4 -6.05 4.55 19.06
C VAL A 4 -7.15 3.61 19.53
N MET A 5 -7.10 3.13 20.78
CA MET A 5 -8.16 2.31 21.38
C MET A 5 -9.48 3.07 21.44
N ARG A 6 -9.45 4.35 21.82
CA ARG A 6 -10.64 5.20 21.91
C ARG A 6 -11.33 5.36 20.55
N HIS A 7 -10.58 5.78 19.53
CA HIS A 7 -11.08 5.86 18.14
C HIS A 7 -11.68 4.52 17.65
N LEU A 8 -11.01 3.43 17.99
CA LEU A 8 -11.41 2.10 17.60
C LEU A 8 -12.69 1.63 18.32
N GLN A 9 -12.85 1.98 19.59
CA GLN A 9 -14.06 1.71 20.36
C GLN A 9 -15.27 2.51 19.85
N GLU A 10 -15.07 3.76 19.40
CA GLU A 10 -16.12 4.54 18.73
C GLU A 10 -16.59 3.87 17.44
N THR A 11 -15.64 3.32 16.69
CA THR A 11 -15.89 2.69 15.39
C THR A 11 -16.52 1.30 15.51
N ILE A 12 -16.00 0.45 16.41
CA ILE A 12 -16.34 -0.98 16.48
C ILE A 12 -17.28 -1.31 17.64
N LYS A 13 -17.21 -0.56 18.74
CA LYS A 13 -17.99 -0.79 19.97
C LYS A 13 -17.87 -2.22 20.48
N ILE A 14 -16.64 -2.72 20.59
CA ILE A 14 -16.33 -4.03 21.18
C ILE A 14 -15.24 -3.84 22.24
N THR A 15 -15.47 -4.35 23.44
CA THR A 15 -14.46 -4.46 24.48
C THR A 15 -13.78 -5.83 24.38
N PRO A 16 -12.44 -5.91 24.23
CA PRO A 16 -11.75 -7.17 23.94
C PRO A 16 -11.49 -8.05 25.18
N LEU A 17 -11.46 -7.45 26.37
CA LEU A 17 -11.07 -8.09 27.63
C LEU A 17 -12.25 -8.14 28.60
N ASP A 18 -12.43 -9.28 29.27
CA ASP A 18 -13.20 -9.33 30.51
C ASP A 18 -12.34 -8.77 31.65
N LYS A 19 -12.69 -7.58 32.14
CA LYS A 19 -11.88 -6.83 33.11
C LYS A 19 -11.72 -7.57 34.44
N GLU A 20 -12.71 -8.38 34.83
CA GLU A 20 -12.68 -9.08 36.12
C GLU A 20 -11.78 -10.31 36.07
N LYS A 21 -11.78 -11.01 34.94
CA LYS A 21 -11.06 -12.29 34.78
C LYS A 21 -9.74 -12.17 34.05
N LEU A 22 -9.47 -11.02 33.42
CA LEU A 22 -8.33 -10.78 32.53
C LEU A 22 -8.24 -11.83 31.41
N ILE A 23 -9.41 -12.30 30.94
CA ILE A 23 -9.52 -13.30 29.85
C ILE A 23 -9.82 -12.57 28.54
N TRP A 24 -8.99 -12.84 27.53
CA TRP A 24 -9.20 -12.35 26.18
C TRP A 24 -10.32 -13.12 25.47
N ASN A 25 -11.33 -12.42 24.94
CA ASN A 25 -12.47 -13.04 24.25
C ASN A 25 -12.94 -12.27 23.00
N LEU A 26 -12.05 -11.47 22.40
CA LEU A 26 -12.41 -10.63 21.26
C LEU A 26 -12.86 -11.45 20.04
N ARG A 27 -12.15 -12.53 19.69
CA ARG A 27 -12.50 -13.35 18.52
C ARG A 27 -13.96 -13.85 18.57
N ASP A 28 -14.42 -14.33 19.72
CA ASP A 28 -15.79 -14.83 19.88
C ASP A 28 -16.80 -13.69 19.78
N LYS A 29 -16.47 -12.52 20.34
CA LYS A 29 -17.28 -11.30 20.19
C LYS A 29 -17.38 -10.83 18.74
N ILE A 30 -16.31 -10.93 17.97
CA ILE A 30 -16.31 -10.62 16.53
C ILE A 30 -17.20 -11.63 15.78
N LYS A 31 -17.03 -12.93 16.02
CA LYS A 31 -17.86 -13.97 15.40
C LYS A 31 -19.35 -13.82 15.70
N ALA A 32 -19.70 -13.32 16.88
CA ALA A 32 -21.08 -13.08 17.28
C ALA A 32 -21.71 -11.83 16.61
N LYS A 33 -20.93 -10.96 15.94
CA LYS A 33 -21.48 -9.80 15.24
C LYS A 33 -22.27 -10.23 14.00
N LYS A 34 -23.39 -9.55 13.76
CA LYS A 34 -24.21 -9.75 12.57
C LYS A 34 -23.53 -9.17 11.33
N LYS A 35 -23.91 -9.65 10.14
CA LYS A 35 -23.36 -9.20 8.84
C LYS A 35 -23.45 -7.68 8.62
N GLU A 36 -24.46 -7.01 9.17
CA GLU A 36 -24.67 -5.56 9.03
C GLU A 36 -23.52 -4.75 9.63
N PHE A 37 -22.81 -5.32 10.61
CA PHE A 37 -21.59 -4.73 11.16
C PHE A 37 -20.44 -4.73 10.15
N PHE A 38 -20.29 -5.81 9.36
CA PHE A 38 -19.18 -6.01 8.45
C PHE A 38 -19.38 -5.36 7.07
N ILE A 39 -20.62 -5.23 6.61
CA ILE A 39 -20.95 -4.60 5.31
C ILE A 39 -20.28 -3.22 5.15
N PRO A 40 -20.42 -2.25 6.07
CA PRO A 40 -19.79 -0.94 5.91
C PRO A 40 -18.26 -1.01 6.01
N LEU A 41 -17.70 -1.99 6.73
CA LEU A 41 -16.25 -2.19 6.81
C LEU A 41 -15.66 -2.64 5.47
N VAL A 42 -16.39 -3.50 4.76
CA VAL A 42 -15.98 -4.12 3.50
C VAL A 42 -16.36 -3.26 2.29
N LYS A 43 -17.64 -2.91 2.16
CA LYS A 43 -18.21 -2.19 1.00
C LYS A 43 -17.64 -0.78 0.86
N ASN A 44 -17.52 -0.05 1.97
CA ASN A 44 -17.06 1.34 1.96
C ASN A 44 -15.53 1.43 2.14
N ASN A 45 -14.81 0.33 1.96
CA ASN A 45 -13.34 0.27 2.02
C ASN A 45 -12.75 0.73 3.38
N LYS A 46 -13.52 0.74 4.48
CA LYS A 46 -13.02 1.15 5.79
C LYS A 46 -11.95 0.19 6.34
N TYR A 47 -11.96 -1.08 5.93
CA TYR A 47 -10.87 -2.00 6.28
C TYR A 47 -9.50 -1.47 5.87
N ALA A 48 -9.42 -0.69 4.78
CA ALA A 48 -8.17 -0.12 4.31
C ALA A 48 -7.68 1.05 5.18
N LEU A 49 -8.60 1.77 5.85
CA LEU A 49 -8.28 2.75 6.88
C LEU A 49 -7.80 2.06 8.16
N LEU A 50 -8.47 0.97 8.57
CA LEU A 50 -8.07 0.16 9.73
C LEU A 50 -6.68 -0.46 9.53
N ASP A 51 -6.37 -0.93 8.32
CA ASP A 51 -5.05 -1.49 7.96
C ASP A 51 -3.95 -0.41 8.03
N LEU A 52 -4.25 0.81 7.57
CA LEU A 52 -3.35 1.94 7.71
C LEU A 52 -3.12 2.32 9.18
N GLN A 53 -4.19 2.44 9.96
CA GLN A 53 -4.14 2.74 11.40
C GLN A 53 -3.31 1.68 12.15
N TYR A 54 -3.55 0.41 11.85
CA TYR A 54 -2.77 -0.71 12.38
C TYR A 54 -1.30 -0.62 11.99
N SER A 55 -1.00 -0.27 10.74
CA SER A 55 0.37 -0.10 10.28
C SER A 55 1.11 1.03 10.99
N VAL A 56 0.44 2.15 11.29
CA VAL A 56 1.05 3.26 12.03
C VAL A 56 1.28 2.86 13.49
N LEU A 57 0.30 2.19 14.11
CA LEU A 57 0.43 1.63 15.45
C LEU A 57 1.60 0.64 15.56
N CYS A 58 1.83 -0.18 14.52
CA CYS A 58 2.98 -1.09 14.48
C CYS A 58 4.32 -0.34 14.51
N THR A 59 4.44 0.74 13.73
CA THR A 59 5.66 1.58 13.72
C THR A 59 5.86 2.22 15.10
N GLN A 60 4.80 2.78 15.68
CA GLN A 60 4.83 3.37 17.02
C GLN A 60 5.23 2.34 18.07
N LEU A 61 4.65 1.14 18.05
CA LEU A 61 5.00 0.06 18.98
C LEU A 61 6.49 -0.31 18.89
N VAL A 62 7.02 -0.46 17.67
CA VAL A 62 8.46 -0.77 17.49
C VAL A 62 9.33 0.36 18.04
N HIS A 63 8.95 1.62 17.81
CA HIS A 63 9.68 2.78 18.33
C HIS A 63 9.62 2.86 19.86
N ASN A 64 8.41 2.81 20.44
CA ASN A 64 8.17 2.93 21.87
C ASN A 64 8.79 1.77 22.66
N TYR A 65 8.72 0.55 22.12
CA TYR A 65 9.36 -0.62 22.72
C TYR A 65 10.89 -0.48 22.81
N THR A 66 11.52 0.32 21.94
CA THR A 66 12.97 0.54 21.98
C THR A 66 13.42 1.67 22.90
N ARG A 67 12.49 2.45 23.46
CA ARG A 67 12.80 3.51 24.45
C ARG A 67 12.94 2.91 25.85
N ALA A 68 14.05 3.21 26.54
CA ALA A 68 14.38 2.65 27.85
C ALA A 68 13.40 3.03 28.99
N ASN A 69 12.72 4.18 28.88
CA ASN A 69 11.87 4.73 29.95
C ASN A 69 10.39 4.88 29.53
N TYR A 70 9.91 4.04 28.60
CA TYR A 70 8.53 4.13 28.13
C TYR A 70 7.54 3.57 29.15
N ASN A 71 6.35 4.19 29.26
CA ASN A 71 5.32 3.79 30.22
C ASN A 71 4.81 2.37 29.92
N GLN A 72 4.99 1.46 30.88
CA GLN A 72 4.67 0.04 30.71
C GLN A 72 3.17 -0.22 30.56
N GLU A 73 2.32 0.50 31.29
CA GLU A 73 0.86 0.35 31.15
C GLU A 73 0.39 0.86 29.80
N GLN A 74 1.01 1.94 29.29
CA GLN A 74 0.72 2.45 27.95
C GLN A 74 1.12 1.45 26.86
N LEU A 75 2.32 0.87 26.95
CA LEU A 75 2.76 -0.18 26.03
C LEU A 75 1.82 -1.38 26.02
N LYS A 76 1.35 -1.79 27.20
CA LYS A 76 0.36 -2.86 27.34
C LYS A 76 -0.96 -2.51 26.65
N GLU A 77 -1.47 -1.29 26.80
CA GLU A 77 -2.66 -0.82 26.10
C GLU A 77 -2.45 -0.75 24.57
N GLU A 78 -1.29 -0.29 24.09
CA GLU A 78 -0.93 -0.29 22.67
C GLU A 78 -0.90 -1.72 22.10
N LEU A 79 -0.31 -2.68 22.81
CA LEU A 79 -0.28 -4.10 22.44
C LEU A 79 -1.69 -4.70 22.40
N ILE A 80 -2.55 -4.39 23.37
CA ILE A 80 -3.97 -4.78 23.36
C ILE A 80 -4.66 -4.22 22.12
N THR A 81 -4.40 -2.95 21.78
CA THR A 81 -4.99 -2.28 20.62
C THR A 81 -4.54 -2.93 19.30
N ALA A 82 -3.24 -3.23 19.17
CA ALA A 82 -2.68 -3.90 18.00
C ALA A 82 -3.22 -5.32 17.85
N LEU A 83 -3.35 -6.07 18.96
CA LEU A 83 -3.96 -7.39 18.93
C LEU A 83 -5.44 -7.29 18.51
N MET A 84 -6.18 -6.28 18.99
CA MET A 84 -7.57 -6.08 18.60
C MET A 84 -7.74 -5.76 17.12
N LEU A 85 -6.94 -4.83 16.58
CA LEU A 85 -6.94 -4.49 15.16
C LEU A 85 -6.56 -5.68 14.29
N SER A 86 -5.49 -6.39 14.66
CA SER A 86 -5.02 -7.53 13.88
C SER A 86 -6.03 -8.68 13.87
N GLU A 87 -6.74 -8.95 14.96
CA GLU A 87 -7.80 -9.97 14.99
C GLU A 87 -9.01 -9.58 14.13
N LEU A 88 -9.43 -8.32 14.18
CA LEU A 88 -10.50 -7.83 13.31
C LEU A 88 -10.10 -7.88 11.84
N LEU A 89 -8.92 -7.37 11.49
CA LEU A 89 -8.41 -7.39 10.12
C LEU A 89 -8.25 -8.83 9.62
N ALA A 90 -7.73 -9.75 10.43
CA ALA A 90 -7.62 -11.16 10.06
C ALA A 90 -9.00 -11.78 9.77
N HIS A 91 -10.01 -11.45 10.59
CA HIS A 91 -11.38 -11.89 10.35
C HIS A 91 -11.94 -11.30 9.04
N LEU A 92 -11.75 -10.01 8.79
CA LEU A 92 -12.15 -9.36 7.53
C LEU A 92 -11.48 -9.98 6.32
N TYR A 93 -10.16 -10.20 6.40
CA TYR A 93 -9.38 -10.78 5.32
C TYR A 93 -9.73 -12.24 5.04
N GLN A 94 -10.05 -13.02 6.07
CA GLN A 94 -10.42 -14.42 5.89
C GLN A 94 -11.84 -14.56 5.31
N TYR A 95 -12.83 -14.01 5.98
CA TYR A 95 -14.24 -14.34 5.74
C TYR A 95 -14.94 -13.45 4.72
N TYR A 96 -14.37 -12.29 4.39
CA TYR A 96 -15.05 -11.31 3.53
C TYR A 96 -14.23 -10.83 2.33
N LEU A 97 -12.90 -10.78 2.45
CA LEU A 97 -12.02 -10.29 1.39
C LEU A 97 -11.21 -11.42 0.71
N ASN A 98 -11.17 -12.61 1.33
CA ASN A 98 -10.41 -13.78 0.94
C ASN A 98 -8.95 -13.45 0.57
N VAL A 99 -8.16 -13.05 1.57
CA VAL A 99 -6.75 -12.66 1.42
C VAL A 99 -5.84 -13.42 2.38
N PRO A 100 -5.59 -14.72 2.16
CA PRO A 100 -4.90 -15.56 3.14
C PRO A 100 -3.48 -15.15 3.52
N ARG A 101 -2.76 -14.44 2.65
CA ARG A 101 -1.45 -13.87 3.02
C ARG A 101 -1.54 -12.86 4.15
N GLU A 102 -2.55 -11.99 4.13
CA GLU A 102 -2.72 -10.98 5.17
C GLU A 102 -3.17 -11.66 6.45
N VAL A 103 -4.03 -12.70 6.35
CA VAL A 103 -4.40 -13.53 7.49
C VAL A 103 -3.16 -14.19 8.11
N THR A 104 -2.28 -14.78 7.32
CA THR A 104 -1.04 -15.43 7.79
C THR A 104 -0.11 -14.42 8.46
N ARG A 105 0.11 -13.27 7.81
CA ARG A 105 0.93 -12.17 8.34
C ARG A 105 0.40 -11.71 9.69
N LEU A 106 -0.89 -11.37 9.76
CA LEU A 106 -1.54 -10.90 10.98
C LEU A 106 -1.54 -11.96 12.07
N GLN A 107 -1.73 -13.24 11.75
CA GLN A 107 -1.65 -14.32 12.74
C GLN A 107 -0.24 -14.48 13.33
N ASN A 108 0.80 -14.29 12.53
CA ASN A 108 2.17 -14.32 13.03
C ASN A 108 2.44 -13.13 13.96
N GLU A 109 1.97 -11.95 13.62
CA GLU A 109 2.03 -10.76 14.50
C GLU A 109 1.21 -10.96 15.78
N GLN A 110 0.00 -11.55 15.69
CA GLN A 110 -0.83 -11.90 16.85
C GLN A 110 -0.11 -12.82 17.83
N LYS A 111 0.68 -13.79 17.36
CA LYS A 111 1.46 -14.68 18.25
C LYS A 111 2.44 -13.87 19.10
N ILE A 112 3.13 -12.90 18.50
CA ILE A 112 4.08 -12.02 19.20
C ILE A 112 3.33 -11.19 20.25
N TYR A 113 2.22 -10.55 19.89
CA TYR A 113 1.45 -9.74 20.84
C TYR A 113 0.89 -10.58 21.99
N ARG A 114 0.37 -11.78 21.71
CA ARG A 114 -0.14 -12.69 22.74
C ARG A 114 0.95 -13.12 23.69
N GLN A 115 2.14 -13.47 23.18
CA GLN A 115 3.29 -13.81 24.03
C GLN A 115 3.67 -12.66 24.97
N LEU A 116 3.77 -11.43 24.45
CA LEU A 116 4.09 -10.24 25.26
C LEU A 116 2.99 -9.94 26.29
N LEU A 117 1.72 -10.07 25.91
CA LEU A 117 0.58 -9.83 26.82
C LEU A 117 0.39 -10.93 27.86
N GLN A 118 0.78 -12.18 27.57
CA GLN A 118 0.82 -13.28 28.55
C GLN A 118 1.82 -12.99 29.67
N GLN A 119 2.98 -12.41 29.32
CA GLN A 119 3.95 -11.94 30.31
C GLN A 119 3.35 -10.84 31.22
N ALA A 120 2.42 -10.03 30.69
CA ALA A 120 1.64 -9.04 31.42
C ALA A 120 0.42 -9.60 32.19
N GLY A 121 0.30 -10.93 32.31
CA GLY A 121 -0.75 -11.60 33.09
C GLY A 121 -2.09 -11.78 32.39
N ILE A 122 -2.21 -11.43 31.09
CA ILE A 122 -3.43 -11.64 30.32
C ILE A 122 -3.56 -13.11 29.93
N LYS A 123 -4.71 -13.70 30.21
CA LYS A 123 -5.01 -15.10 29.87
C LYS A 123 -5.67 -15.17 28.51
N PHE A 124 -5.15 -16.04 27.66
CA PHE A 124 -5.74 -16.34 26.36
C PHE A 124 -6.32 -17.75 26.41
N PRO A 125 -7.56 -17.96 25.93
CA PRO A 125 -8.04 -19.31 25.73
C PRO A 125 -7.19 -20.01 24.65
N ASP A 126 -7.12 -21.33 24.70
CA ASP A 126 -6.51 -22.14 23.65
C ASP A 126 -7.33 -22.00 22.38
N ILE A 127 -6.96 -21.00 21.58
CA ILE A 127 -7.60 -20.70 20.31
C ILE A 127 -6.76 -21.32 19.22
N SER A 128 -7.32 -22.32 18.53
CA SER A 128 -6.73 -22.83 17.29
C SER A 128 -6.54 -21.67 16.30
N PRO A 129 -5.40 -21.60 15.58
CA PRO A 129 -5.22 -20.63 14.50
C PRO A 129 -6.40 -20.69 13.54
N LEU A 130 -6.75 -19.56 12.89
CA LEU A 130 -7.81 -19.64 11.87
C LEU A 130 -7.34 -20.64 10.82
N ASP A 131 -8.21 -21.56 10.44
CA ASP A 131 -7.90 -22.49 9.38
C ASP A 131 -7.70 -21.70 8.08
N ILE A 132 -6.44 -21.64 7.66
CA ILE A 132 -6.08 -20.97 6.43
C ILE A 132 -6.21 -22.03 5.34
N GLU A 133 -7.36 -22.03 4.67
CA GLU A 133 -7.43 -22.68 3.37
C GLU A 133 -6.25 -22.17 2.54
N SER A 134 -5.47 -23.10 1.99
CA SER A 134 -4.29 -22.79 1.17
C SER A 134 -4.75 -22.09 -0.11
N SER A 135 -5.14 -20.82 -0.04
CA SER A 135 -5.58 -20.13 -1.23
C SER A 135 -4.40 -20.06 -2.18
N ASN A 136 -4.63 -20.59 -3.38
CA ASN A 136 -3.68 -20.74 -4.45
C ASN A 136 -2.62 -19.63 -4.48
N ASN A 137 -1.38 -20.02 -4.16
CA ASN A 137 -0.15 -19.25 -4.31
C ASN A 137 0.02 -18.64 -5.71
N LEU A 138 -0.78 -19.05 -6.70
CA LEU A 138 -0.72 -18.62 -8.08
C LEU A 138 -0.88 -17.11 -8.24
N THR A 139 -1.95 -16.51 -7.70
CA THR A 139 -2.21 -15.05 -7.84
C THR A 139 -1.03 -14.22 -7.35
N GLN A 140 -0.44 -14.62 -6.23
CA GLN A 140 0.66 -13.92 -5.61
C GLN A 140 1.97 -14.13 -6.38
N LYS A 141 2.23 -15.36 -6.81
CA LYS A 141 3.37 -15.68 -7.69
C LYS A 141 3.29 -14.88 -8.99
N VAL A 142 2.11 -14.78 -9.60
CA VAL A 142 1.88 -13.97 -10.81
C VAL A 142 2.19 -12.51 -10.52
N ARG A 143 1.58 -11.90 -9.50
CA ARG A 143 1.83 -10.48 -9.16
C ARG A 143 3.30 -10.20 -8.83
N GLY A 144 3.95 -11.06 -8.05
CA GLY A 144 5.36 -10.94 -7.70
C GLY A 144 6.28 -11.05 -8.92
N ASN A 145 6.02 -12.03 -9.79
CA ASN A 145 6.78 -12.20 -11.03
C ASN A 145 6.56 -11.02 -11.98
N VAL A 146 5.33 -10.54 -12.13
CA VAL A 146 5.02 -9.36 -12.95
C VAL A 146 5.78 -8.13 -12.42
N LYS A 147 5.78 -7.86 -11.11
CA LYS A 147 6.55 -6.74 -10.53
C LYS A 147 8.05 -6.86 -10.86
N LYS A 148 8.63 -8.04 -10.71
CA LYS A 148 10.06 -8.30 -10.98
C LYS A 148 10.42 -8.17 -12.45
N VAL A 149 9.59 -8.69 -13.34
CA VAL A 149 9.85 -8.73 -14.79
C VAL A 149 9.52 -7.40 -15.47
N ASN A 150 8.64 -6.58 -14.89
CA ASN A 150 8.21 -5.31 -15.52
C ASN A 150 9.38 -4.35 -15.79
N TRP A 151 10.29 -4.17 -14.82
CA TRP A 151 11.41 -3.24 -14.96
C TRP A 151 12.39 -3.65 -16.07
N PRO A 152 12.93 -4.90 -16.08
CA PRO A 152 13.73 -5.39 -17.20
C PRO A 152 13.01 -5.28 -18.55
N ARG A 153 11.72 -5.65 -18.61
CA ARG A 153 10.92 -5.52 -19.83
C ARG A 153 10.92 -4.10 -20.36
N LEU A 154 10.60 -3.12 -19.51
CA LEU A 154 10.54 -1.71 -19.91
C LEU A 154 11.89 -1.19 -20.39
N ILE A 155 12.98 -1.53 -19.68
CA ILE A 155 14.34 -1.14 -20.07
C ILE A 155 14.68 -1.73 -21.44
N ILE A 156 14.47 -3.04 -21.65
CA ILE A 156 14.79 -3.71 -22.91
C ILE A 156 13.99 -3.10 -24.08
N ILE A 157 12.67 -2.93 -23.93
CA ILE A 157 11.81 -2.35 -24.97
C ILE A 157 12.26 -0.92 -25.31
N ARG A 158 12.58 -0.12 -24.30
CA ARG A 158 13.00 1.28 -24.48
C ARG A 158 14.41 1.39 -25.06
N SER A 159 15.34 0.51 -24.69
CA SER A 159 16.66 0.41 -25.31
C SER A 159 16.56 0.02 -26.78
N LYS A 160 15.70 -0.94 -27.12
CA LYS A 160 15.44 -1.31 -28.52
C LYS A 160 14.89 -0.13 -29.33
N ARG A 161 14.01 0.68 -28.74
CA ARG A 161 13.50 1.90 -29.37
C ARG A 161 14.61 2.92 -29.65
N VAL A 162 15.58 3.08 -28.74
CA VAL A 162 16.76 3.93 -28.99
C VAL A 162 17.51 3.44 -30.23
N LEU A 163 17.81 2.15 -30.31
CA LEU A 163 18.49 1.55 -31.46
C LEU A 163 17.73 1.78 -32.77
N ASP A 164 16.41 1.59 -32.78
CA ASP A 164 15.57 1.85 -33.96
C ASP A 164 15.66 3.31 -34.42
N THR A 165 15.64 4.25 -33.47
CA THR A 165 15.68 5.69 -33.78
C THR A 165 17.04 6.17 -34.26
N ILE A 166 18.12 5.45 -33.97
CA ILE A 166 19.47 5.78 -34.45
C ILE A 166 19.63 5.42 -35.93
N VAL A 167 18.96 4.38 -36.42
CA VAL A 167 19.10 3.89 -37.81
C VAL A 167 18.94 5.00 -38.87
N PRO A 168 17.92 5.88 -38.81
CA PRO A 168 17.79 6.98 -39.77
C PRO A 168 18.89 8.05 -39.70
N VAL A 169 19.57 8.19 -38.57
CA VAL A 169 20.66 9.16 -38.35
C VAL A 169 22.02 8.56 -38.73
N ALA A 170 22.22 7.26 -38.47
CA ALA A 170 23.46 6.54 -38.73
C ALA A 170 23.53 5.91 -40.14
N LYS A 171 22.86 6.50 -41.14
CA LYS A 171 22.76 5.93 -42.50
C LYS A 171 24.11 5.73 -43.18
N GLU A 172 25.12 6.50 -42.79
CA GLU A 172 26.49 6.39 -43.32
C GLU A 172 27.23 5.14 -42.80
N PHE A 173 26.71 4.47 -41.76
CA PHE A 173 27.30 3.28 -41.18
C PHE A 173 26.59 2.01 -41.67
N GLU A 174 26.90 1.58 -42.89
CA GLU A 174 26.23 0.44 -43.55
C GLU A 174 26.20 -0.84 -42.69
N LEU A 175 27.33 -1.21 -42.05
CA LEU A 175 27.41 -2.38 -41.17
C LEU A 175 26.42 -2.32 -39.99
N PHE A 176 26.23 -1.13 -39.41
CA PHE A 176 25.25 -0.94 -38.34
C PHE A 176 23.83 -1.09 -38.87
N CYS A 177 23.51 -0.47 -40.01
CA CYS A 177 22.19 -0.56 -40.64
C CYS A 177 21.83 -2.01 -41.04
N GLU A 178 22.76 -2.77 -41.61
CA GLU A 178 22.55 -4.19 -41.95
C GLU A 178 22.36 -5.07 -40.72
N SER A 179 23.16 -4.84 -39.68
CA SER A 179 23.02 -5.53 -38.39
C SER A 179 21.65 -5.25 -37.77
N MET A 180 21.22 -3.97 -37.77
CA MET A 180 19.91 -3.57 -37.26
C MET A 180 18.76 -4.13 -38.08
N LYS A 181 18.88 -4.22 -39.41
CA LYS A 181 17.88 -4.86 -40.28
C LYS A 181 17.70 -6.33 -39.92
N THR A 182 18.80 -7.05 -39.69
CA THR A 182 18.78 -8.46 -39.29
C THR A 182 18.19 -8.64 -37.89
N PHE A 183 18.61 -7.81 -36.94
CA PHE A 183 18.06 -7.81 -35.58
C PHE A 183 16.55 -7.52 -35.57
N ASN A 184 16.11 -6.48 -36.28
CA ASN A 184 14.72 -6.05 -36.31
C ASN A 184 13.77 -7.06 -36.97
N LYS A 185 14.27 -7.91 -37.88
CA LYS A 185 13.50 -9.01 -38.46
C LYS A 185 12.92 -9.95 -37.38
N TYR A 186 13.68 -10.19 -36.31
CA TYR A 186 13.27 -11.07 -35.21
C TYR A 186 12.76 -10.31 -34.00
N ALA A 187 13.40 -9.16 -33.68
CA ALA A 187 13.05 -8.36 -32.53
C ALA A 187 11.64 -7.72 -32.66
N ASN A 188 11.27 -7.23 -33.86
CA ASN A 188 9.99 -6.53 -34.04
C ASN A 188 8.77 -7.42 -33.70
N PRO A 189 8.63 -8.64 -34.28
CA PRO A 189 7.55 -9.54 -33.89
C PRO A 189 7.58 -9.86 -32.40
N PHE A 190 8.75 -10.21 -31.86
CA PHE A 190 8.88 -10.56 -30.45
C PHE A 190 8.40 -9.43 -29.52
N PHE A 191 8.85 -8.20 -29.74
CA PHE A 191 8.45 -7.06 -28.92
C PHE A 191 6.99 -6.64 -29.12
N ALA A 192 6.43 -6.82 -30.32
CA ALA A 192 5.01 -6.61 -30.57
C ALA A 192 4.14 -7.57 -29.73
N TYR A 193 4.48 -8.86 -29.71
CA TYR A 193 3.79 -9.84 -28.86
C TYR A 193 4.02 -9.57 -27.37
N LEU A 194 5.26 -9.28 -26.97
CA LEU A 194 5.58 -8.95 -25.58
C LEU A 194 4.81 -7.71 -25.08
N GLY A 195 4.46 -6.80 -25.99
CA GLY A 195 3.66 -5.61 -25.72
C GLY A 195 2.34 -5.90 -25.04
N TRP A 196 1.62 -6.96 -25.44
CA TRP A 196 0.31 -7.30 -24.87
C TRP A 196 0.33 -8.59 -24.03
N VAL A 197 1.14 -9.59 -24.39
CA VAL A 197 1.22 -10.89 -23.69
C VAL A 197 1.61 -10.69 -22.22
N PHE A 198 2.46 -9.71 -21.93
CA PHE A 198 2.87 -9.39 -20.56
C PHE A 198 1.70 -9.09 -19.62
N PHE A 199 0.62 -8.52 -20.13
CA PHE A 199 -0.52 -8.09 -19.32
C PHE A 199 -1.54 -9.21 -19.08
N ILE A 200 -1.54 -10.27 -19.89
CA ILE A 200 -2.50 -11.39 -19.79
C ILE A 200 -2.49 -12.01 -18.39
N PRO A 201 -1.35 -12.41 -17.79
CA PRO A 201 -1.38 -13.14 -16.53
C PRO A 201 -2.02 -12.33 -15.40
N ARG A 202 -1.68 -11.03 -15.31
CA ARG A 202 -2.24 -10.13 -14.28
C ARG A 202 -3.71 -9.84 -14.53
N LEU A 203 -4.08 -9.55 -15.78
CA LEU A 203 -5.46 -9.28 -16.17
C LEU A 203 -6.36 -10.50 -15.93
N SER A 204 -5.98 -11.67 -16.43
CA SER A 204 -6.73 -12.92 -16.25
C SER A 204 -6.91 -13.27 -14.79
N THR A 205 -5.87 -13.08 -13.97
CA THR A 205 -5.96 -13.32 -12.52
C THR A 205 -6.94 -12.34 -11.85
N ASN A 206 -6.88 -11.05 -12.18
CA ASN A 206 -7.77 -10.05 -11.61
C ASN A 206 -9.23 -10.25 -12.05
N LEU A 207 -9.47 -10.60 -13.32
CA LEU A 207 -10.80 -10.94 -13.85
C LEU A 207 -11.35 -12.23 -13.22
N PHE A 208 -10.52 -13.27 -13.10
CA PHE A 208 -10.90 -14.52 -12.46
C PHE A 208 -11.31 -14.29 -11.00
N LEU A 209 -10.54 -13.51 -10.24
CA LEU A 209 -10.90 -13.18 -8.85
C LEU A 209 -12.18 -12.35 -8.78
N LEU A 210 -12.35 -11.37 -9.67
CA LEU A 210 -13.59 -10.58 -9.73
C LEU A 210 -14.80 -11.49 -9.97
N PHE A 211 -14.71 -12.40 -10.94
CA PHE A 211 -15.75 -13.37 -11.27
C PHE A 211 -16.01 -14.35 -10.12
N LYS A 212 -14.95 -14.94 -9.55
CA LYS A 212 -15.00 -15.86 -8.40
C LYS A 212 -15.78 -15.26 -7.22
N HIS A 213 -15.57 -13.97 -6.95
CA HIS A 213 -16.22 -13.30 -5.82
C HIS A 213 -17.58 -12.69 -6.16
N LEU A 214 -17.91 -12.55 -7.44
CA LEU A 214 -19.22 -12.08 -7.88
C LEU A 214 -20.28 -13.20 -7.79
N LEU A 215 -19.94 -14.39 -8.27
CA LEU A 215 -20.86 -15.53 -8.26
C LEU A 215 -20.71 -16.35 -6.96
N PRO A 216 -21.80 -16.53 -6.18
CA PRO A 216 -21.75 -17.41 -5.01
C PRO A 216 -21.52 -18.86 -5.47
N GLY A 217 -20.59 -19.55 -4.82
CA GLY A 217 -20.24 -20.95 -5.12
C GLY A 217 -19.65 -21.66 -3.92
N PHE A 218 -19.23 -22.92 -4.09
CA PHE A 218 -18.65 -23.74 -3.02
C PHE A 218 -17.30 -23.21 -2.51
N TRP A 219 -16.62 -22.36 -3.28
CA TRP A 219 -15.32 -21.74 -2.96
C TRP A 219 -15.42 -20.49 -2.07
N MET A 220 -16.63 -20.15 -1.62
CA MET A 220 -16.95 -18.92 -0.91
C MET A 220 -17.56 -19.29 0.44
N SER A 221 -17.08 -18.64 1.51
CA SER A 221 -17.63 -18.89 2.85
C SER A 221 -19.06 -18.36 2.97
N GLU A 222 -19.81 -18.89 3.93
CA GLU A 222 -21.19 -18.44 4.17
C GLU A 222 -21.23 -16.97 4.60
N GLU A 223 -20.24 -16.50 5.34
CA GLU A 223 -20.09 -15.09 5.72
C GLU A 223 -19.95 -14.19 4.48
N GLU A 224 -19.10 -14.58 3.51
CA GLU A 224 -18.92 -13.82 2.28
C GLU A 224 -20.21 -13.80 1.45
N LYS A 225 -20.87 -14.96 1.29
CA LYS A 225 -22.16 -15.06 0.56
C LYS A 225 -23.21 -14.12 1.14
N ASN A 226 -23.26 -14.02 2.47
CA ASN A 226 -24.23 -13.22 3.21
C ASN A 226 -24.08 -11.70 3.02
N LEU A 227 -22.93 -11.20 2.54
CA LEU A 227 -22.73 -9.76 2.26
C LEU A 227 -23.60 -9.23 1.10
N GLY A 228 -24.07 -10.12 0.22
CA GLY A 228 -24.73 -9.74 -1.02
C GLY A 228 -23.74 -9.42 -2.15
N TRP A 229 -24.20 -9.52 -3.40
CA TRP A 229 -23.34 -9.38 -4.58
C TRP A 229 -22.76 -7.97 -4.75
N THR A 230 -23.50 -6.92 -4.38
CA THR A 230 -23.04 -5.52 -4.53
C THR A 230 -21.87 -5.20 -3.58
N ALA A 231 -21.92 -5.68 -2.33
CA ALA A 231 -20.85 -5.49 -1.37
C ALA A 231 -19.59 -6.26 -1.79
N ARG A 232 -19.75 -7.51 -2.25
CA ARG A 232 -18.65 -8.33 -2.79
C ARG A 232 -18.02 -7.68 -4.02
N LEU A 233 -18.81 -7.26 -5.00
CA LEU A 233 -18.32 -6.60 -6.21
C LEU A 233 -17.54 -5.33 -5.87
N ASN A 234 -18.10 -4.45 -5.03
CA ASN A 234 -17.43 -3.22 -4.61
C ASN A 234 -16.12 -3.51 -3.87
N ALA A 235 -16.11 -4.48 -2.96
CA ALA A 235 -14.90 -4.85 -2.22
C ALA A 235 -13.78 -5.32 -3.16
N GLN A 236 -14.12 -6.11 -4.18
CA GLN A 236 -13.13 -6.63 -5.12
C GLN A 236 -12.67 -5.57 -6.13
N LEU A 237 -13.59 -4.72 -6.60
CA LEU A 237 -13.28 -3.58 -7.47
C LEU A 237 -12.39 -2.58 -6.75
N ASN A 238 -12.75 -2.13 -5.55
CA ASN A 238 -11.96 -1.18 -4.75
C ASN A 238 -10.49 -1.59 -4.59
N ARG A 239 -10.22 -2.90 -4.60
CA ARG A 239 -8.86 -3.47 -4.47
C ARG A 239 -8.09 -3.60 -5.78
N ARG A 240 -8.77 -3.73 -6.92
CA ARG A 240 -8.15 -4.18 -8.18
C ARG A 240 -8.38 -3.25 -9.36
N TRP A 241 -9.29 -2.30 -9.24
CA TRP A 241 -9.72 -1.51 -10.39
C TRP A 241 -8.54 -0.80 -11.06
N PHE A 242 -7.63 -0.17 -10.31
CA PHE A 242 -6.44 0.47 -10.90
C PHE A 242 -5.58 -0.49 -11.75
N GLU A 243 -5.34 -1.72 -11.25
CA GLU A 243 -4.56 -2.71 -12.00
C GLU A 243 -5.34 -3.19 -13.24
N LEU A 244 -6.63 -3.48 -13.07
CA LEU A 244 -7.50 -4.00 -14.11
C LEU A 244 -7.64 -3.00 -15.27
N PHE A 245 -7.91 -1.73 -14.97
CA PHE A 245 -8.05 -0.68 -15.96
C PHE A 245 -6.73 -0.39 -16.69
N ASN A 246 -5.60 -0.37 -15.96
CA ASN A 246 -4.27 -0.25 -16.57
C ASN A 246 -3.96 -1.42 -17.51
N ASP A 247 -4.20 -2.66 -17.06
CA ASP A 247 -3.97 -3.87 -17.86
C ASP A 247 -4.83 -3.90 -19.13
N ILE A 248 -6.11 -3.56 -19.04
CA ILE A 248 -7.02 -3.53 -20.19
C ILE A 248 -6.54 -2.51 -21.23
N ALA A 249 -6.20 -1.28 -20.80
CA ALA A 249 -5.75 -0.23 -21.71
C ALA A 249 -4.47 -0.64 -22.45
N TRP A 250 -3.45 -1.11 -21.72
CA TRP A 250 -2.18 -1.49 -22.32
C TRP A 250 -2.24 -2.80 -23.13
N MET A 251 -3.05 -3.78 -22.71
CA MET A 251 -3.28 -4.99 -23.49
C MET A 251 -3.97 -4.66 -24.81
N THR A 252 -5.03 -3.84 -24.77
CA THR A 252 -5.76 -3.40 -25.96
C THR A 252 -4.85 -2.61 -26.89
N GLY A 253 -4.08 -1.67 -26.34
CA GLY A 253 -3.11 -0.88 -27.08
C GLY A 253 -2.04 -1.74 -27.76
N GLY A 254 -1.49 -2.72 -27.04
CA GLY A 254 -0.54 -3.68 -27.61
C GLY A 254 -1.15 -4.56 -28.68
N PHE A 255 -2.39 -5.03 -28.50
CA PHE A 255 -3.11 -5.83 -29.48
C PHE A 255 -3.38 -5.05 -30.77
N LEU A 256 -3.87 -3.81 -30.66
CA LEU A 256 -4.10 -2.93 -31.80
C LEU A 256 -2.79 -2.64 -32.55
N ASN A 257 -1.70 -2.33 -31.85
CA ASN A 257 -0.39 -2.13 -32.48
C ASN A 257 0.16 -3.40 -33.16
N CYS A 258 -0.15 -4.58 -32.63
CA CYS A 258 0.35 -5.85 -33.17
C CYS A 258 -0.41 -6.33 -34.41
N PHE A 259 -1.74 -6.15 -34.45
CA PHE A 259 -2.59 -6.76 -35.48
C PHE A 259 -3.33 -5.78 -36.38
N VAL A 260 -3.56 -4.54 -35.93
CA VAL A 260 -4.41 -3.57 -36.64
C VAL A 260 -3.58 -2.44 -37.22
N LEU A 261 -2.73 -1.80 -36.41
CA LEU A 261 -1.91 -0.65 -36.78
C LEU A 261 -0.58 -1.12 -37.40
N VAL A 262 -0.68 -1.87 -38.51
CA VAL A 262 0.44 -2.42 -39.26
C VAL A 262 0.49 -1.83 -40.68
N GLY A 263 1.61 -2.01 -41.39
CA GLY A 263 1.78 -1.52 -42.76
C GLY A 263 1.60 0.00 -42.85
N ALA A 264 0.70 0.45 -43.73
CA ALA A 264 0.40 1.88 -43.90
C ALA A 264 -0.18 2.55 -42.65
N LEU A 265 -0.77 1.78 -41.73
CA LEU A 265 -1.34 2.29 -40.48
C LEU A 265 -0.33 2.35 -39.31
N ALA A 266 0.89 1.82 -39.49
CA ALA A 266 1.90 1.80 -38.43
C ALA A 266 2.20 3.17 -37.79
N PRO A 267 2.21 4.31 -38.53
CA PRO A 267 2.43 5.62 -37.91
C PRO A 267 1.38 6.00 -36.85
N PHE A 268 0.14 5.52 -36.99
CA PHE A 268 -0.93 5.75 -35.99
C PHE A 268 -0.63 5.09 -34.64
N GLY A 269 0.19 4.05 -34.62
CA GLY A 269 0.61 3.38 -33.39
C GLY A 269 1.38 4.29 -32.43
N ILE A 270 2.08 5.30 -32.94
CA ILE A 270 2.77 6.29 -32.11
C ILE A 270 1.75 7.16 -31.37
N TYR A 271 0.72 7.65 -32.05
CA TYR A 271 -0.35 8.44 -31.44
C TYR A 271 -1.09 7.62 -30.36
N LEU A 272 -1.40 6.36 -30.65
CA LEU A 272 -2.00 5.46 -29.67
C LEU A 272 -1.12 5.29 -28.42
N ASN A 273 0.18 5.07 -28.58
CA ASN A 273 1.10 4.95 -27.45
C ASN A 273 1.19 6.25 -26.62
N VAL A 274 1.21 7.42 -27.27
CA VAL A 274 1.17 8.72 -26.57
C VAL A 274 -0.14 8.89 -25.80
N ALA A 275 -1.27 8.49 -26.39
CA ALA A 275 -2.56 8.49 -25.71
C ALA A 275 -2.60 7.54 -24.48
N LEU A 276 -1.95 6.37 -24.56
CA LEU A 276 -1.81 5.47 -23.41
C LEU A 276 -0.95 6.07 -22.28
N PHE A 277 0.10 6.83 -22.61
CA PHE A 277 0.84 7.58 -21.59
C PHE A 277 0.00 8.68 -20.95
N ALA A 278 -0.84 9.39 -21.72
CA ALA A 278 -1.78 10.35 -21.16
C ALA A 278 -2.80 9.67 -20.23
N TYR A 279 -3.29 8.50 -20.63
CA TYR A 279 -4.15 7.67 -19.81
C TYR A 279 -3.48 7.25 -18.49
N ASP A 280 -2.19 6.87 -18.51
CA ASP A 280 -1.43 6.54 -17.30
C ASP A 280 -1.34 7.75 -16.34
N ILE A 281 -1.15 8.98 -16.84
CA ILE A 281 -1.19 10.19 -16.00
C ILE A 281 -2.54 10.35 -15.32
N LEU A 282 -3.63 10.20 -16.08
CA LEU A 282 -4.99 10.30 -15.54
C LEU A 282 -5.20 9.26 -14.44
N LEU A 283 -4.84 8.01 -14.70
CA LEU A 283 -5.01 6.92 -13.75
C LEU A 283 -4.14 7.09 -12.51
N ALA A 284 -2.89 7.56 -12.66
CA ALA A 284 -1.99 7.87 -11.56
C ALA A 284 -2.52 9.03 -10.70
N THR A 285 -3.06 10.07 -11.33
CA THR A 285 -3.66 11.23 -10.64
C THR A 285 -4.91 10.83 -9.86
N ILE A 286 -5.82 10.03 -10.45
CA ILE A 286 -6.99 9.54 -9.71
C ILE A 286 -6.55 8.65 -8.54
N LYS A 287 -5.55 7.79 -8.74
CA LYS A 287 -4.99 6.96 -7.67
C LYS A 287 -4.43 7.81 -6.54
N ALA A 288 -3.71 8.86 -6.89
CA ALA A 288 -3.18 9.82 -5.94
C ALA A 288 -4.28 10.47 -5.12
N ALA A 289 -5.31 11.00 -5.79
CA ALA A 289 -6.42 11.69 -5.13
C ALA A 289 -7.16 10.76 -4.15
N VAL A 290 -7.42 9.51 -4.54
CA VAL A 290 -8.07 8.51 -3.66
C VAL A 290 -7.20 8.19 -2.44
N GLU A 291 -5.90 8.01 -2.64
CA GLU A 291 -4.96 7.68 -1.56
C GLU A 291 -4.78 8.85 -0.59
N ILE A 292 -4.54 10.07 -1.11
CA ILE A 292 -4.37 11.28 -0.32
C ILE A 292 -5.64 11.58 0.48
N LYS A 293 -6.83 11.48 -0.14
CA LYS A 293 -8.11 11.69 0.56
C LYS A 293 -8.27 10.72 1.74
N ARG A 294 -7.87 9.46 1.56
CA ARG A 294 -7.92 8.45 2.63
C ARG A 294 -6.98 8.79 3.78
N LEU A 295 -5.77 9.22 3.47
CA LEU A 295 -4.76 9.64 4.45
C LEU A 295 -5.23 10.87 5.24
N GLN A 296 -5.73 11.88 4.54
CA GLN A 296 -6.28 13.10 5.14
C GLN A 296 -7.51 12.80 6.01
N GLN A 297 -8.39 11.88 5.58
CA GLN A 297 -9.52 11.48 6.40
C GLN A 297 -9.04 10.92 7.75
N LEU A 298 -8.06 10.02 7.75
CA LEU A 298 -7.53 9.46 8.99
C LEU A 298 -6.90 10.55 9.87
N ARG A 299 -6.11 11.45 9.29
CA ARG A 299 -5.53 12.58 10.02
C ARG A 299 -6.59 13.46 10.68
N ASN A 300 -7.62 13.85 9.93
CA ASN A 300 -8.72 14.69 10.43
C ASN A 300 -9.51 13.98 11.55
N ASP A 301 -9.68 12.65 11.46
CA ASP A 301 -10.36 11.87 12.50
C ASP A 301 -9.55 11.92 13.83
N TYR A 302 -8.22 11.86 13.76
CA TYR A 302 -7.34 12.00 14.93
C TYR A 302 -7.21 13.45 15.43
N GLU A 303 -7.25 14.45 14.56
CA GLU A 303 -7.28 15.87 14.97
C GLU A 303 -8.54 16.18 15.79
N LYS A 304 -9.71 15.71 15.34
CA LYS A 304 -10.97 15.84 16.09
C LYS A 304 -10.92 15.12 17.42
N LEU A 305 -10.30 13.95 17.47
CA LEU A 305 -10.13 13.21 18.72
C LEU A 305 -9.22 13.96 19.70
N ALA A 306 -8.15 14.59 19.20
CA ALA A 306 -7.26 15.42 20.02
C ALA A 306 -7.99 16.63 20.60
N GLU A 307 -8.85 17.29 19.81
CA GLU A 307 -9.69 18.38 20.29
C GLU A 307 -10.69 17.92 21.38
N GLN A 308 -11.24 16.72 21.25
CA GLN A 308 -12.13 16.15 22.27
C GLN A 308 -11.37 15.86 23.56
N ILE A 309 -10.21 15.19 23.48
CA ILE A 309 -9.35 14.90 24.64
C ILE A 309 -8.92 16.21 25.34
N ARG A 310 -8.57 17.23 24.57
CA ARG A 310 -8.22 18.56 25.11
C ARG A 310 -9.37 19.17 25.92
N LYS A 311 -10.61 19.04 25.45
CA LYS A 311 -11.80 19.53 26.18
C LYS A 311 -12.08 18.72 27.46
N GLU A 312 -11.75 17.43 27.45
CA GLU A 312 -11.89 16.55 28.62
C GLU A 312 -10.80 16.77 29.68
N GLY A 313 -9.69 17.44 29.32
CA GLY A 313 -8.64 17.84 30.27
C GLY A 313 -7.70 16.70 30.67
N SER A 314 -7.46 15.71 29.81
CA SER A 314 -6.48 14.65 30.05
C SER A 314 -5.16 14.95 29.31
N PRO A 315 -4.13 15.46 29.99
CA PRO A 315 -2.86 15.84 29.34
C PRO A 315 -2.05 14.63 28.88
N GLU A 316 -2.10 13.49 29.57
CA GLU A 316 -1.36 12.29 29.19
C GLU A 316 -1.89 11.68 27.88
N ASP A 317 -3.21 11.56 27.74
CA ASP A 317 -3.86 11.10 26.51
C ASP A 317 -3.59 12.07 25.34
N LEU A 318 -3.43 13.36 25.64
CA LEU A 318 -3.11 14.39 24.65
C LEU A 318 -1.67 14.26 24.14
N VAL A 319 -0.70 13.96 25.02
CA VAL A 319 0.68 13.69 24.58
C VAL A 319 0.74 12.45 23.69
N GLU A 320 0.03 11.39 24.07
CA GLU A 320 -0.02 10.16 23.27
C GLU A 320 -0.58 10.39 21.87
N ILE A 321 -1.72 11.10 21.75
CA ILE A 321 -2.32 11.32 20.44
C ILE A 321 -1.41 12.17 19.55
N TYR A 322 -0.65 13.12 20.11
CA TYR A 322 0.35 13.87 19.36
C TYR A 322 1.52 12.99 18.90
N GLU A 323 2.02 12.07 19.74
CA GLU A 323 3.04 11.10 19.33
C GLU A 323 2.53 10.20 18.19
N TYR A 324 1.28 9.72 18.27
CA TYR A 324 0.65 8.94 17.20
C TYR A 324 0.48 9.77 15.93
N GLN A 325 0.01 11.03 16.04
CA GLN A 325 -0.15 11.93 14.89
C GLN A 325 1.18 12.20 14.20
N LYS A 326 2.28 12.35 14.94
CA LYS A 326 3.61 12.48 14.37
C LYS A 326 4.00 11.25 13.53
N GLN A 327 3.77 10.04 14.04
CA GLN A 327 4.01 8.79 13.30
C GLN A 327 3.10 8.67 12.07
N LEU A 328 1.85 9.13 12.19
CA LEU A 328 0.90 9.20 11.08
C LEU A 328 1.39 10.17 10.00
N ASP A 329 1.85 11.38 10.36
CA ASP A 329 2.37 12.36 9.41
C ASP A 329 3.64 11.86 8.71
N GLU A 330 4.54 11.15 9.40
CA GLU A 330 5.69 10.49 8.78
C GLU A 330 5.23 9.46 7.71
N ARG A 331 4.19 8.67 8.01
CA ARG A 331 3.60 7.73 7.05
C ARG A 331 2.92 8.44 5.88
N ILE A 332 2.18 9.52 6.14
CA ILE A 332 1.52 10.33 5.11
C ILE A 332 2.56 10.93 4.18
N ASN A 333 3.64 11.49 4.72
CA ASN A 333 4.74 12.06 3.94
C ASN A 333 5.41 11.01 3.04
N TYR A 334 5.62 9.80 3.55
CA TYR A 334 6.13 8.68 2.75
C TYR A 334 5.19 8.32 1.58
N GLU A 335 3.89 8.12 1.84
CA GLU A 335 2.94 7.78 0.78
C GLU A 335 2.75 8.94 -0.21
N TYR A 336 2.79 10.19 0.25
CA TYR A 336 2.75 11.38 -0.60
C TYR A 336 3.94 11.41 -1.57
N LYS A 337 5.18 11.25 -1.08
CA LYS A 337 6.38 11.18 -1.93
C LYS A 337 6.25 10.11 -3.00
N LYS A 338 5.80 8.91 -2.63
CA LYS A 338 5.62 7.77 -3.54
C LYS A 338 4.57 8.04 -4.62
N VAL A 339 3.44 8.63 -4.23
CA VAL A 339 2.33 8.95 -5.13
C VAL A 339 2.71 10.08 -6.10
N ILE A 340 3.28 11.18 -5.59
CA ILE A 340 3.75 12.32 -6.40
C ILE A 340 4.84 11.88 -7.37
N PHE A 341 5.79 11.06 -6.90
CA PHE A 341 6.82 10.50 -7.77
C PHE A 341 6.22 9.68 -8.91
N GLY A 342 5.17 8.88 -8.63
CA GLY A 342 4.42 8.16 -9.66
C GLY A 342 3.86 9.08 -10.74
N ILE A 343 3.17 10.16 -10.33
CA ILE A 343 2.63 11.16 -11.26
C ILE A 343 3.76 11.80 -12.07
N CYS A 344 4.77 12.37 -11.41
CA CYS A 344 5.90 13.04 -12.06
C CYS A 344 6.61 12.14 -13.07
N SER A 345 6.85 10.87 -12.71
CA SER A 345 7.48 9.90 -13.60
C SER A 345 6.63 9.61 -14.84
N THR A 346 5.32 9.39 -14.66
CA THR A 346 4.39 9.16 -15.80
C THR A 346 4.24 10.40 -16.69
N THR A 347 4.20 11.60 -16.10
CA THR A 347 4.15 12.87 -16.84
C THR A 347 5.42 13.10 -17.64
N ALA A 348 6.59 12.87 -17.04
CA ALA A 348 7.86 12.97 -17.75
C ALA A 348 7.95 11.97 -18.91
N LEU A 349 7.48 10.74 -18.73
CA LEU A 349 7.40 9.74 -19.80
C LEU A 349 6.46 10.17 -20.94
N PHE A 350 5.30 10.74 -20.62
CA PHE A 350 4.37 11.26 -21.62
C PHE A 350 4.97 12.40 -22.45
N VAL A 351 5.60 13.38 -21.80
CA VAL A 351 6.26 14.51 -22.47
C VAL A 351 7.38 13.99 -23.36
N ALA A 352 8.25 13.13 -22.84
CA ALA A 352 9.33 12.53 -23.61
C ALA A 352 8.80 11.71 -24.80
N ALA A 353 7.74 10.92 -24.62
CA ALA A 353 7.13 10.12 -25.70
C ALA A 353 6.45 10.97 -26.77
N SER A 354 5.91 12.14 -26.41
CA SER A 354 5.26 13.08 -27.34
C SER A 354 6.24 13.68 -28.36
N LEU A 355 7.52 13.77 -28.02
CA LEU A 355 8.57 14.18 -28.95
C LEU A 355 8.79 13.19 -30.11
N ALA A 356 8.29 11.95 -29.99
CA ALA A 356 8.34 10.98 -31.08
C ALA A 356 7.16 11.08 -32.05
N LEU A 357 6.22 12.00 -31.83
CA LEU A 357 5.10 12.20 -32.76
C LEU A 357 5.64 12.56 -34.15
N PRO A 358 5.02 12.07 -35.24
CA PRO A 358 5.45 12.34 -36.61
C PRO A 358 5.62 13.83 -36.94
N LEU A 359 4.88 14.73 -36.27
CA LEU A 359 5.02 16.19 -36.40
C LEU A 359 6.47 16.66 -36.15
N PHE A 360 7.19 16.01 -35.23
CA PHE A 360 8.58 16.34 -34.88
C PHE A 360 9.61 15.50 -35.64
N ALA A 361 9.18 14.52 -36.44
CA ALA A 361 10.07 13.62 -37.16
C ALA A 361 10.78 14.26 -38.36
N THR A 362 10.37 15.48 -38.76
CA THR A 362 11.08 16.29 -39.77
C THR A 362 12.50 16.64 -39.33
N MET A 363 12.73 16.72 -38.02
CA MET A 363 14.05 16.85 -37.42
C MET A 363 14.56 15.45 -37.03
N GLY A 364 15.36 14.82 -37.89
CA GLY A 364 15.76 13.41 -37.74
C GLY A 364 16.39 13.03 -36.37
N ILE A 365 16.94 13.99 -35.63
CA ILE A 365 17.52 13.79 -34.30
C ILE A 365 16.47 13.75 -33.16
N VAL A 366 15.29 14.36 -33.35
CA VAL A 366 14.30 14.50 -32.28
C VAL A 366 13.73 13.15 -31.80
N PRO A 367 13.42 12.18 -32.68
CA PRO A 367 13.03 10.83 -32.25
C PRO A 367 14.11 10.12 -31.42
N VAL A 368 15.39 10.35 -31.70
CA VAL A 368 16.51 9.80 -30.91
C VAL A 368 16.51 10.39 -29.51
N ILE A 369 16.40 11.72 -29.39
CA ILE A 369 16.32 12.42 -28.11
C ILE A 369 15.12 11.91 -27.31
N SER A 370 13.95 11.77 -27.95
CA SER A 370 12.76 11.20 -27.33
C SER A 370 13.01 9.80 -26.73
N ALA A 371 13.59 8.89 -27.52
CA ALA A 371 13.86 7.52 -27.08
C ALA A 371 14.88 7.47 -25.92
N LEU A 372 15.93 8.30 -25.98
CA LEU A 372 16.92 8.42 -24.92
C LEU A 372 16.31 8.97 -23.62
N LEU A 373 15.48 10.01 -23.70
CA LEU A 373 14.77 10.57 -22.55
C LEU A 373 13.86 9.52 -21.92
N VAL A 374 13.07 8.80 -22.73
CA VAL A 374 12.19 7.74 -22.23
C VAL A 374 12.99 6.65 -21.52
N LEU A 375 14.13 6.20 -22.06
CA LEU A 375 14.99 5.22 -21.42
C LEU A 375 15.60 5.76 -20.12
N ALA A 376 16.15 6.97 -20.14
CA ALA A 376 16.77 7.60 -18.97
C ALA A 376 15.77 7.78 -17.83
N ILE A 377 14.57 8.32 -18.11
CA ILE A 377 13.48 8.47 -17.14
C ILE A 377 13.09 7.12 -16.53
N THR A 378 13.16 6.04 -17.31
CA THR A 378 12.86 4.69 -16.82
C THR A 378 13.89 4.19 -15.81
N VAL A 379 15.17 4.33 -16.15
CA VAL A 379 16.27 3.85 -15.30
C VAL A 379 16.34 4.68 -14.03
N THR A 380 16.31 6.01 -14.15
CA THR A 380 16.23 6.91 -12.99
C THR A 380 14.97 6.63 -12.18
N GLY A 381 13.85 6.38 -12.86
CA GLY A 381 12.59 6.01 -12.25
C GLY A 381 12.70 4.78 -11.35
N TYR A 382 13.36 3.73 -11.85
CA TYR A 382 13.65 2.51 -11.09
C TYR A 382 14.52 2.78 -9.86
N LEU A 383 15.61 3.53 -10.03
CA LEU A 383 16.56 3.82 -8.95
C LEU A 383 15.90 4.66 -7.84
N VAL A 384 15.16 5.71 -8.20
CA VAL A 384 14.44 6.53 -7.24
C VAL A 384 13.33 5.73 -6.56
N TRP A 385 12.62 4.85 -7.27
CA TRP A 385 11.63 3.96 -6.67
C TRP A 385 12.25 3.04 -5.60
N GLN A 386 13.41 2.45 -5.89
CA GLN A 386 14.13 1.64 -4.90
C GLN A 386 14.56 2.46 -3.68
N ALA A 387 15.03 3.69 -3.90
CA ALA A 387 15.41 4.60 -2.81
C ALA A 387 14.20 5.00 -1.95
N ILE A 388 13.02 5.21 -2.56
CA ILE A 388 11.77 5.45 -1.83
C ILE A 388 11.36 4.20 -1.07
N GLU A 389 11.33 3.01 -1.69
CA GLU A 389 10.97 1.75 -0.99
C GLU A 389 11.90 1.48 0.21
N ALA A 390 13.18 1.85 0.14
CA ALA A 390 14.12 1.74 1.26
C ALA A 390 13.83 2.69 2.44
N GLN A 391 13.06 3.78 2.23
CA GLN A 391 12.63 4.72 3.26
C GLN A 391 11.29 4.34 3.91
N GLU A 392 10.72 3.17 3.59
CA GLU A 392 9.45 2.77 4.19
C GLU A 392 9.57 2.70 5.73
N PRO A 393 8.67 3.37 6.50
CA PRO A 393 8.68 3.30 7.95
C PRO A 393 8.63 1.84 8.45
N ALA A 394 9.52 1.51 9.40
CA ALA A 394 9.75 0.13 9.84
C ALA A 394 8.49 -0.48 10.49
N LYS A 395 7.93 -1.51 9.84
CA LYS A 395 6.79 -2.29 10.36
C LYS A 395 7.20 -3.61 11.00
N GLU A 396 8.49 -3.85 11.18
CA GLU A 396 9.02 -5.17 11.50
C GLU A 396 8.76 -5.53 12.96
N ILE A 397 7.52 -5.96 13.25
CA ILE A 397 7.07 -6.47 14.55
C ILE A 397 7.94 -7.63 15.03
N ASN A 398 8.56 -8.38 14.12
CA ASN A 398 9.53 -9.43 14.46
C ASN A 398 10.69 -8.92 15.34
N LYS A 399 11.06 -7.63 15.22
CA LYS A 399 12.05 -6.99 16.10
C LYS A 399 11.62 -6.96 17.56
N LEU A 400 10.31 -6.94 17.83
CA LEU A 400 9.77 -7.05 19.19
C LEU A 400 10.04 -8.44 19.78
N ALA A 401 9.91 -9.49 18.97
CA ALA A 401 10.17 -10.86 19.40
C ALA A 401 11.67 -11.07 19.70
N GLU A 402 12.56 -10.56 18.85
CA GLU A 402 14.02 -10.65 19.05
C GLU A 402 14.48 -9.88 20.31
N LYS A 403 13.86 -8.74 20.61
CA LYS A 403 14.18 -7.90 21.78
C LYS A 403 13.39 -8.25 23.04
N SER A 404 12.52 -9.26 23.00
CA SER A 404 11.74 -9.71 24.17
C SER A 404 12.61 -10.18 25.35
N SER A 405 13.89 -10.49 25.11
CA SER A 405 14.86 -10.74 26.18
C SER A 405 15.13 -9.51 27.06
N VAL A 406 14.94 -8.28 26.55
CA VAL A 406 15.20 -7.03 27.25
C VAL A 406 14.11 -6.69 28.28
N LEU A 407 12.85 -7.04 28.01
CA LEU A 407 11.76 -6.96 29.00
C LEU A 407 12.01 -7.86 30.22
N VAL A 408 12.77 -8.95 30.04
CA VAL A 408 13.19 -9.83 31.14
C VAL A 408 14.41 -9.28 31.87
N THR A 409 15.29 -8.54 31.18
CA THR A 409 16.52 -8.00 31.79
C THR A 409 16.25 -6.74 32.63
N HIS A 410 15.18 -5.99 32.33
CA HIS A 410 14.71 -4.86 33.13
C HIS A 410 13.37 -5.18 33.80
N SER A 411 13.44 -6.11 34.74
CA SER A 411 12.55 -6.24 35.90
C SER A 411 11.06 -6.03 35.65
N PHE A 412 10.45 -7.02 35.00
CA PHE A 412 9.00 -7.23 35.03
C PHE A 412 8.49 -7.67 36.43
N PHE A 413 9.38 -8.02 37.40
CA PHE A 413 8.97 -8.63 38.70
C PHE A 413 9.87 -8.39 39.94
N SER A 414 10.82 -7.45 39.98
CA SER A 414 11.39 -7.03 41.28
C SER A 414 10.45 -6.06 41.98
N GLN A 415 9.39 -6.58 42.59
CA GLN A 415 8.72 -5.86 43.65
C GLN A 415 9.73 -5.55 44.76
N GLY A 416 10.01 -4.27 44.98
CA GLY A 416 10.58 -3.81 46.24
C GLY A 416 11.76 -2.87 46.14
N THR A 417 11.58 -1.65 45.62
CA THR A 417 12.09 -0.44 46.28
C THR A 417 11.40 0.81 45.75
N LYS A 418 10.72 1.52 46.65
CA LYS A 418 10.36 2.93 46.49
C LYS A 418 11.64 3.72 46.23
N GLU A 419 11.68 4.57 45.20
CA GLU A 419 12.09 5.97 45.37
C GLU A 419 11.91 6.85 44.12
N ARG A 420 11.36 8.04 44.41
CA ARG A 420 11.50 9.33 43.70
C ARG A 420 10.92 9.50 42.29
N SER A 421 9.67 9.93 42.31
CA SER A 421 9.12 10.97 41.42
C SER A 421 10.12 12.12 41.23
N LYS A 422 10.49 12.37 39.98
CA LYS A 422 10.88 13.70 39.51
C LYS A 422 9.75 14.22 38.63
N LEU A 423 9.14 15.29 39.10
CA LEU A 423 8.31 16.19 38.30
C LEU A 423 9.09 16.59 37.04
N ILE A 424 8.49 16.31 35.89
CA ILE A 424 8.81 16.98 34.63
C ILE A 424 7.95 18.24 34.64
N ASP A 425 8.60 19.40 34.61
CA ASP A 425 7.96 20.71 34.53
C ASP A 425 7.07 20.78 33.29
N SER A 426 5.76 20.77 33.53
CA SER A 426 4.71 20.94 32.53
C SER A 426 4.60 22.37 31.99
N GLU A 427 5.53 23.26 32.33
CA GLU A 427 5.47 24.70 32.01
C GLU A 427 6.22 25.09 30.72
N ASN A 428 6.93 24.15 30.08
CA ASN A 428 7.63 24.38 28.81
C ASN A 428 6.93 23.80 27.56
N LEU A 429 5.86 23.02 27.72
CA LEU A 429 5.12 22.46 26.59
C LEU A 429 4.21 23.47 25.88
N ASP A 430 3.86 24.59 26.51
CA ASP A 430 3.08 25.67 25.88
C ASP A 430 3.94 26.64 25.04
N LYS A 431 5.29 26.53 25.07
CA LYS A 431 6.19 27.40 24.29
C LYS A 431 6.88 26.71 23.12
N GLU A 432 6.91 25.38 23.07
CA GLU A 432 7.47 24.60 21.95
C GLU A 432 6.39 23.89 21.10
N ALA A 433 5.11 24.08 21.42
CA ALA A 433 3.97 23.52 20.67
C ALA A 433 3.35 24.47 19.64
N GLU A 434 4.03 25.57 19.27
CA GLU A 434 3.92 26.08 17.91
C GLU A 434 5.03 25.40 17.10
N PRO A 435 4.76 24.30 16.38
CA PRO A 435 5.61 24.03 15.24
C PRO A 435 5.53 25.29 14.35
N GLU A 436 6.68 25.83 13.96
CA GLU A 436 6.84 26.36 12.61
C GLU A 436 6.51 25.19 11.66
N LEU A 437 5.23 24.86 11.56
CA LEU A 437 4.64 24.39 10.34
C LEU A 437 4.84 25.58 9.43
N ASP A 438 5.96 25.60 8.71
CA ASP A 438 5.91 26.13 7.36
C ASP A 438 4.67 25.48 6.75
N PRO A 439 3.58 26.23 6.53
CA PRO A 439 2.51 25.68 5.76
C PRO A 439 3.18 25.44 4.42
N VAL A 440 3.43 24.17 4.11
CA VAL A 440 3.61 23.77 2.73
C VAL A 440 2.22 23.92 2.12
N THR A 441 1.82 25.18 1.92
CA THR A 441 0.73 25.63 1.06
C THR A 441 1.18 25.34 -0.35
N PHE A 442 1.18 24.06 -0.72
CA PHE A 442 0.88 23.73 -2.10
C PHE A 442 -0.60 24.02 -2.28
N SER A 443 -0.88 25.25 -2.73
CA SER A 443 -2.14 25.56 -3.39
C SER A 443 -2.32 24.57 -4.53
N PHE A 444 -3.18 23.58 -4.32
CA PHE A 444 -3.69 22.80 -5.43
C PHE A 444 -4.49 23.75 -6.33
N PRO A 445 -4.36 23.66 -7.66
CA PRO A 445 -5.34 24.25 -8.55
C PRO A 445 -6.70 23.65 -8.16
N GLN A 446 -7.68 24.51 -7.88
CA GLN A 446 -9.07 24.09 -7.86
C GLN A 446 -9.38 23.56 -9.27
N PHE A 447 -9.53 22.24 -9.40
CA PHE A 447 -10.00 21.58 -10.61
C PHE A 447 -11.51 21.36 -10.53
#